data_AF-A0A813NJ87-F1
#
_entry.id   AF-A0A813NJ87-F1
#
_cell.length_a   1.000
_cell.length_b   1.000
_cell.length_c   1.000
_cell.angle_alpha   90.00
_cell.angle_beta   90.00
_cell.angle_gamma   90.00
#
_symmetry.space_group_name_H-M   'P 1'
#
loop_
_entity.id
_entity.type
_entity.pdbx_description
1 polymer ?
#
loop_
_entity_poly.entity_id
_entity_poly.type
_entity_poly.pdbx_seq_one_letter_code
_entity_poly.pdbx_strand_id
1 'polypeptide(L)'
;MSYVLVDSLFRRKFNNLSSAITNRLWLNAHTNYECDVLLTFPARIDDYVIIWFLEQLLQLAPDIRISIKYHFTTGVYGFYLTFTYERLLKGAHDIQLEKPIKQEFGGGYKIFIFDELEFYEGVENEDKFFTSQERQSIVRHLLFSIRIIHKHEINGIKFKVDQSLIQRGLEKKLIRQVLPLHNKEILSHLRETWVWPRKCFFTRQPIEDIRQYFGVKIALYFCWISFYTKALCLPALYGIIIWFYTGRNQDCLLNFVAKDLLDNVDEKNEY
;
A
#
# COMPACT_ATOMS: atom_id res chain seq x y z
N MET A 1 -20.94 5.34 -37.80
CA MET A 1 -21.39 6.75 -37.83
C MET A 1 -21.37 7.45 -36.47
N SER A 2 -20.95 6.79 -35.38
CA SER A 2 -20.94 7.31 -34.00
C SER A 2 -19.64 8.03 -33.58
N TYR A 3 -18.56 7.94 -34.36
CA TYR A 3 -17.24 8.48 -34.00
C TYR A 3 -17.06 9.98 -34.30
N VAL A 4 -17.92 10.58 -35.14
CA VAL A 4 -17.76 11.99 -35.58
C VAL A 4 -18.47 12.98 -34.64
N LEU A 5 -19.51 12.54 -33.92
CA LEU A 5 -20.29 13.41 -33.04
C LEU A 5 -19.65 13.65 -31.66
N VAL A 6 -18.84 12.70 -31.17
CA VAL A 6 -18.07 12.88 -29.93
C VAL A 6 -16.95 13.88 -30.14
N ASP A 7 -16.24 13.80 -31.28
CA ASP A 7 -15.16 14.73 -31.62
C ASP A 7 -15.62 16.17 -31.82
N SER A 8 -16.77 16.42 -32.45
CA SER A 8 -17.21 17.81 -32.68
C SER A 8 -17.77 18.48 -31.42
N LEU A 9 -18.39 17.72 -30.51
CA LEU A 9 -18.89 18.23 -29.23
C LEU A 9 -17.77 18.36 -28.19
N PHE A 10 -16.74 17.52 -28.23
CA PHE A 10 -15.56 17.66 -27.37
C PHE A 10 -14.62 18.78 -27.87
N ARG A 11 -14.28 18.81 -29.16
CA ARG A 11 -13.29 19.76 -29.71
C ARG A 11 -13.76 21.22 -29.69
N ARG A 12 -15.07 21.45 -29.87
CA ARG A 12 -15.66 22.81 -29.84
C ARG A 12 -15.86 23.33 -28.41
N LYS A 13 -15.81 22.44 -27.40
CA LYS A 13 -15.98 22.76 -25.98
C LYS A 13 -14.65 23.03 -25.26
N PHE A 14 -13.49 22.84 -25.90
CA PHE A 14 -12.18 23.09 -25.25
C PHE A 14 -11.39 24.26 -25.85
N ASN A 15 -11.65 24.68 -27.09
CA ASN A 15 -10.88 25.78 -27.72
C ASN A 15 -11.15 27.18 -27.13
N ASN A 16 -12.25 27.39 -26.40
CA ASN A 16 -12.56 28.66 -25.74
C ASN A 16 -12.48 28.57 -24.20
N LEU A 17 -11.83 27.54 -23.64
CA LEU A 17 -12.06 27.10 -22.26
C LEU A 17 -10.84 27.05 -21.34
N SER A 18 -9.84 27.91 -21.55
CA SER A 18 -8.64 27.92 -20.69
C SER A 18 -8.87 28.50 -19.28
N SER A 19 -9.93 29.28 -19.04
CA SER A 19 -10.11 30.00 -17.76
C SER A 19 -11.47 29.77 -17.06
N ALA A 20 -12.49 29.27 -17.76
CA ALA A 20 -13.83 29.07 -17.16
C ALA A 20 -14.05 27.64 -16.62
N ILE A 21 -13.39 26.63 -17.18
CA ILE A 21 -13.44 25.25 -16.69
C ILE A 21 -12.52 25.04 -15.48
N THR A 22 -11.47 25.87 -15.31
CA THR A 22 -10.60 25.88 -14.12
C THR A 22 -11.33 26.22 -12.82
N ASN A 23 -12.59 26.65 -12.88
CA ASN A 23 -13.45 26.81 -11.70
C ASN A 23 -14.59 25.79 -11.64
N ARG A 24 -15.08 25.27 -12.78
CA ARG A 24 -16.26 24.37 -12.81
C ARG A 24 -15.94 22.87 -12.72
N LEU A 25 -14.77 22.41 -13.16
CA LEU A 25 -14.31 21.04 -12.85
C LEU A 25 -13.92 20.87 -11.36
N TRP A 26 -13.82 21.98 -10.63
CA TRP A 26 -13.20 22.10 -9.30
C TRP A 26 -14.21 22.20 -8.16
N LEU A 27 -15.49 22.38 -8.51
CA LEU A 27 -16.60 22.47 -7.56
C LEU A 27 -17.26 21.12 -7.27
N ASN A 28 -16.95 20.07 -8.03
CA ASN A 28 -17.45 18.72 -7.79
C ASN A 28 -16.37 17.83 -7.18
N ALA A 29 -15.74 18.29 -6.12
CA ALA A 29 -14.93 17.45 -5.24
C ALA A 29 -15.84 16.62 -4.31
N HIS A 30 -16.71 15.78 -4.87
CA HIS A 30 -17.46 14.82 -4.07
C HIS A 30 -16.51 13.69 -3.66
N THR A 31 -16.42 13.46 -2.36
CA THR A 31 -15.49 12.53 -1.67
C THR A 31 -15.99 11.09 -1.65
N ASN A 32 -16.67 10.61 -2.71
CA ASN A 32 -17.43 9.35 -2.63
C ASN A 32 -17.07 8.29 -3.68
N TYR A 33 -15.94 8.41 -4.37
CA TYR A 33 -15.46 7.30 -5.21
C TYR A 33 -14.30 6.58 -4.52
N GLU A 34 -14.45 5.27 -4.34
CA GLU A 34 -13.36 4.39 -3.90
C GLU A 34 -12.21 4.49 -4.91
N CYS A 35 -11.17 5.21 -4.52
CA CYS A 35 -9.97 5.37 -5.33
C CYS A 35 -8.88 4.49 -4.74
N ASP A 36 -8.17 3.76 -5.60
CA ASP A 36 -7.15 2.82 -5.16
C ASP A 36 -5.78 3.49 -5.08
N VAL A 37 -5.46 4.38 -6.03
CA VAL A 37 -4.13 4.96 -6.20
C VAL A 37 -4.20 6.46 -6.40
N LEU A 38 -3.23 7.18 -5.83
CA LEU A 38 -3.00 8.61 -6.00
C LEU A 38 -1.69 8.83 -6.79
N LEU A 39 -1.79 9.50 -7.92
CA LEU A 39 -0.65 10.00 -8.68
C LEU A 39 -0.49 11.49 -8.40
N THR A 40 0.71 11.93 -8.01
CA THR A 40 0.98 13.33 -7.67
C THR A 40 2.00 13.95 -8.60
N PHE A 41 1.81 15.24 -8.87
CA PHE A 41 2.74 16.05 -9.66
C PHE A 41 3.65 16.89 -8.73
N PRO A 42 4.86 17.27 -9.18
CA PRO A 42 5.65 18.31 -8.52
C PRO A 42 4.95 19.68 -8.53
N ALA A 43 5.23 20.52 -7.53
CA ALA A 43 4.55 21.81 -7.33
C ALA A 43 4.85 22.89 -8.38
N ARG A 44 5.86 22.70 -9.23
CA ARG A 44 6.31 23.69 -10.24
C ARG A 44 6.02 23.25 -11.67
N ILE A 45 5.06 22.34 -11.86
CA ILE A 45 4.72 21.87 -13.20
C ILE A 45 3.64 22.76 -13.80
N ASP A 46 3.82 23.06 -15.08
CA ASP A 46 2.87 23.83 -15.87
C ASP A 46 1.56 23.06 -16.07
N ASP A 47 0.42 23.76 -15.98
CA ASP A 47 -0.91 23.16 -16.09
C ASP A 47 -1.12 22.39 -17.42
N TYR A 48 -0.49 22.84 -18.52
CA TYR A 48 -0.60 22.16 -19.81
C TYR A 48 -0.01 20.74 -19.79
N VAL A 49 1.04 20.49 -18.98
CA VAL A 49 1.64 19.15 -18.84
C VAL A 49 0.66 18.21 -18.14
N ILE A 50 -0.03 18.72 -17.11
CA ILE A 50 -1.01 17.97 -16.33
C ILE A 50 -2.19 17.59 -17.20
N ILE A 51 -2.71 18.55 -17.97
CA ILE A 51 -3.79 18.32 -18.93
C ILE A 51 -3.37 17.30 -19.98
N TRP A 52 -2.14 17.40 -20.50
CA TRP A 52 -1.66 16.41 -21.46
C TRP A 52 -1.60 15.00 -20.86
N PHE A 53 -1.08 14.84 -19.64
CA PHE A 53 -1.06 13.52 -18.98
C PHE A 53 -2.47 12.96 -18.79
N LEU A 54 -3.44 13.82 -18.46
CA LEU A 54 -4.84 13.43 -18.36
C LEU A 54 -5.37 12.92 -19.70
N GLU A 55 -5.14 13.67 -20.78
CA GLU A 55 -5.57 13.27 -22.14
C GLU A 55 -4.93 11.95 -22.57
N GLN A 56 -3.63 11.77 -22.31
CA GLN A 56 -2.94 10.52 -22.64
C GLN A 56 -3.48 9.34 -21.85
N LEU A 57 -3.73 9.50 -20.55
CA LEU A 57 -4.29 8.41 -19.75
C LEU A 57 -5.68 8.01 -20.22
N LEU A 58 -6.52 8.99 -20.56
CA LEU A 58 -7.88 8.72 -21.07
C LEU A 58 -7.87 8.09 -22.47
N GLN A 59 -6.91 8.46 -23.33
CA GLN A 59 -6.75 7.88 -24.66
C GLN A 59 -6.20 6.45 -24.61
N LEU A 60 -5.18 6.21 -23.77
CA LEU A 60 -4.48 4.91 -23.72
C LEU A 60 -5.22 3.88 -22.87
N ALA A 61 -6.07 4.30 -21.94
CA ALA A 61 -6.84 3.43 -21.06
C ALA A 61 -8.28 3.95 -20.92
N PRO A 62 -9.23 3.56 -21.77
CA PRO A 62 -10.61 4.05 -21.69
C PRO A 62 -11.34 3.59 -20.42
N ASP A 63 -10.91 2.47 -19.82
CA ASP A 63 -11.51 1.87 -18.63
C ASP A 63 -11.04 2.51 -17.31
N ILE A 64 -10.24 3.58 -17.37
CA ILE A 64 -9.73 4.28 -16.19
C ILE A 64 -10.72 5.35 -15.72
N ARG A 65 -10.97 5.39 -14.41
CA ARG A 65 -11.73 6.47 -13.75
C ARG A 65 -10.74 7.38 -13.03
N ILE A 66 -10.73 8.66 -13.40
CA ILE A 66 -9.80 9.66 -12.89
C ILE A 66 -10.59 10.79 -12.21
N SER A 67 -10.26 11.07 -10.96
CA SER A 67 -10.72 12.26 -10.24
C SER A 67 -9.53 13.17 -9.94
N ILE A 68 -9.61 14.44 -10.34
CA ILE A 68 -8.54 15.41 -10.18
C ILE A 68 -8.83 16.24 -8.94
N LYS A 69 -7.85 16.41 -8.05
CA LYS A 69 -7.95 17.32 -6.90
C LYS A 69 -6.71 18.18 -6.78
N TYR A 70 -6.90 19.42 -6.35
CA TYR A 70 -5.81 20.30 -5.93
C TYR A 70 -5.64 20.23 -4.41
N HIS A 71 -4.42 20.00 -3.98
CA HIS A 71 -4.06 20.02 -2.57
C HIS A 71 -3.54 21.40 -2.20
N PHE A 72 -4.39 22.22 -1.58
CA PHE A 72 -4.04 23.60 -1.19
C PHE A 72 -2.80 23.68 -0.30
N THR A 73 -2.66 22.76 0.66
CA THR A 73 -1.52 22.75 1.60
C THR A 73 -0.19 22.46 0.92
N THR A 74 -0.17 21.59 -0.08
CA THR A 74 1.07 21.21 -0.79
C THR A 74 1.28 21.98 -2.09
N GLY A 75 0.27 22.73 -2.56
CA GLY A 75 0.29 23.43 -3.84
C GLY A 75 0.44 22.50 -5.05
N VAL A 76 -0.18 21.31 -4.99
CA VAL A 76 0.06 20.22 -5.95
C VAL A 76 -1.24 19.63 -6.43
N TYR A 77 -1.29 19.29 -7.72
CA TYR A 77 -2.36 18.49 -8.30
C TYR A 77 -2.14 17.00 -8.06
N GLY A 78 -3.23 16.31 -7.74
CA GLY A 78 -3.29 14.87 -7.56
C GLY A 78 -4.36 14.25 -8.44
N PHE A 79 -4.01 13.16 -9.13
CA PHE A 79 -4.94 12.29 -9.83
C PHE A 79 -5.26 11.09 -8.96
N TYR A 80 -6.53 10.97 -8.60
CA TYR A 80 -7.10 9.83 -7.91
C TYR A 80 -7.59 8.85 -8.98
N LEU A 81 -7.01 7.66 -8.99
CA LEU A 81 -7.15 6.69 -10.06
C LEU A 81 -7.80 5.41 -9.52
N THR A 82 -8.75 4.90 -10.30
CA THR A 82 -9.28 3.54 -10.17
C THR A 82 -9.64 3.02 -11.56
N PHE A 83 -9.83 1.72 -11.71
CA PHE A 83 -10.28 1.09 -12.95
C PHE A 83 -11.70 0.55 -12.78
N THR A 84 -12.37 0.24 -13.90
CA THR A 84 -13.60 -0.55 -13.86
C THR A 84 -13.34 -1.96 -13.35
N TYR A 85 -14.34 -2.60 -12.74
CA TYR A 85 -14.22 -3.95 -12.21
C TYR A 85 -13.79 -4.97 -13.26
N GLU A 86 -14.36 -4.90 -14.47
CA GLU A 86 -13.98 -5.77 -15.58
C GLU A 86 -12.48 -5.66 -15.90
N ARG A 87 -11.95 -4.43 -15.90
CA ARG A 87 -10.52 -4.21 -16.14
C ARG A 87 -9.66 -4.70 -14.97
N LEU A 88 -10.14 -4.59 -13.74
CA LEU A 88 -9.48 -5.17 -12.57
C LEU A 88 -9.41 -6.69 -12.65
N LEU A 89 -10.48 -7.37 -13.09
CA LEU A 89 -10.47 -8.83 -13.31
C LEU A 89 -9.43 -9.22 -14.37
N LYS A 90 -9.39 -8.52 -15.51
CA LYS A 90 -8.34 -8.76 -16.53
C LYS A 90 -6.93 -8.51 -15.96
N GLY A 91 -6.75 -7.44 -15.19
CA GLY A 91 -5.47 -7.18 -14.53
C GLY A 91 -5.09 -8.21 -13.45
N ALA A 92 -6.07 -8.83 -12.79
CA ALA A 92 -5.84 -9.92 -11.85
C ALA A 92 -5.36 -11.20 -12.55
N HIS A 93 -5.90 -11.48 -13.75
CA HIS A 93 -5.38 -12.54 -14.63
C HIS A 93 -3.93 -12.22 -15.01
N ASP A 94 -3.63 -11.01 -15.48
CA ASP A 94 -2.28 -10.62 -15.92
C ASP A 94 -1.23 -10.79 -14.80
N ILE A 95 -1.60 -10.53 -13.54
CA ILE A 95 -0.72 -10.67 -12.36
C ILE A 95 -0.68 -12.10 -11.83
N GLN A 96 -1.54 -12.99 -12.34
CA GLN A 96 -1.66 -14.38 -11.89
C GLN A 96 -1.99 -14.47 -10.39
N LEU A 97 -2.95 -13.65 -9.95
CA LEU A 97 -3.39 -13.62 -8.56
C LEU A 97 -4.04 -14.97 -8.18
N GLU A 98 -3.72 -15.53 -7.01
CA GLU A 98 -4.41 -16.73 -6.51
C GLU A 98 -5.71 -16.36 -5.80
N LYS A 99 -6.80 -17.06 -6.13
CA LYS A 99 -8.13 -16.86 -5.55
C LYS A 99 -8.76 -18.18 -5.09
N PRO A 100 -9.61 -18.14 -4.06
CA PRO A 100 -10.29 -19.33 -3.57
C PRO A 100 -11.34 -19.80 -4.59
N ILE A 101 -11.43 -21.12 -4.76
CA ILE A 101 -12.45 -21.78 -5.58
C ILE A 101 -13.66 -22.11 -4.71
N LYS A 102 -14.87 -22.04 -5.28
CA LYS A 102 -16.09 -22.48 -4.61
C LYS A 102 -15.99 -23.93 -4.14
N GLN A 103 -16.61 -24.23 -3.00
CA GLN A 103 -16.57 -25.58 -2.40
C GLN A 103 -17.16 -26.66 -3.33
N GLU A 104 -18.11 -26.30 -4.20
CA GLU A 104 -18.74 -27.21 -5.17
C GLU A 104 -17.75 -27.79 -6.21
N PHE A 105 -16.64 -27.10 -6.46
CA PHE A 105 -15.60 -27.52 -7.41
C PHE A 105 -14.35 -28.09 -6.71
N GLY A 106 -14.46 -28.48 -5.43
CA GLY A 106 -13.37 -29.07 -4.64
C GLY A 106 -12.62 -28.08 -3.73
N GLY A 107 -12.95 -26.80 -3.78
CA GLY A 107 -12.35 -25.76 -2.93
C GLY A 107 -10.85 -25.53 -3.18
N GLY A 108 -10.18 -24.91 -2.21
CA GLY A 108 -8.75 -24.58 -2.30
C GLY A 108 -8.48 -23.27 -3.05
N TYR A 109 -7.25 -23.10 -3.52
CA TYR A 109 -6.79 -21.90 -4.23
C TYR A 109 -6.32 -22.27 -5.64
N LYS A 110 -6.61 -21.40 -6.61
CA LYS A 110 -6.14 -21.51 -7.99
C LYS A 110 -5.74 -20.14 -8.52
N ILE A 111 -4.79 -20.12 -9.45
CA ILE A 111 -4.44 -18.92 -10.21
C ILE A 111 -5.66 -18.43 -10.95
N PHE A 112 -5.98 -17.16 -10.77
CA PHE A 112 -7.14 -16.52 -11.34
C PHE A 112 -7.04 -16.43 -12.87
N ILE A 113 -8.09 -16.92 -13.53
CA ILE A 113 -8.23 -16.91 -14.99
C ILE A 113 -9.54 -16.18 -15.32
N PHE A 114 -9.43 -15.13 -16.14
CA PHE A 114 -10.55 -14.25 -16.50
C PHE A 114 -11.69 -14.99 -17.20
N ASP A 115 -11.42 -16.02 -18.01
CA ASP A 115 -12.46 -16.77 -18.73
C ASP A 115 -13.23 -17.75 -17.83
N GLU A 116 -12.73 -17.99 -16.62
CA GLU A 116 -13.16 -19.05 -15.70
C GLU A 116 -13.81 -18.47 -14.42
N LEU A 117 -14.50 -17.33 -14.54
CA LEU A 117 -15.05 -16.59 -13.39
C LEU A 117 -15.97 -17.43 -12.49
N GLU A 118 -16.73 -18.34 -13.07
CA GLU A 118 -17.76 -19.13 -12.38
C GLU A 118 -17.20 -20.01 -11.26
N PHE A 119 -15.92 -20.39 -11.34
CA PHE A 119 -15.27 -21.27 -10.36
C PHE A 119 -14.86 -20.55 -9.07
N TYR A 120 -14.63 -19.24 -9.10
CA TYR A 120 -14.08 -18.51 -7.96
C TYR A 120 -15.17 -18.07 -6.98
N GLU A 121 -14.83 -18.12 -5.69
CA GLU A 121 -15.75 -17.72 -4.63
C GLU A 121 -15.89 -16.18 -4.57
N GLY A 122 -17.13 -15.70 -4.52
CA GLY A 122 -17.43 -14.29 -4.28
C GLY A 122 -17.20 -13.33 -5.45
N VAL A 123 -17.01 -13.83 -6.69
CA VAL A 123 -16.79 -13.00 -7.89
C VAL A 123 -17.93 -12.03 -8.18
N GLU A 124 -19.16 -12.40 -7.80
CA GLU A 124 -20.35 -11.56 -7.99
C GLU A 124 -20.31 -10.27 -7.16
N ASN A 125 -19.55 -10.26 -6.05
CA ASN A 125 -19.44 -9.11 -5.16
C ASN A 125 -18.20 -8.27 -5.48
N GLU A 126 -18.34 -7.23 -6.30
CA GLU A 126 -17.26 -6.30 -6.70
C GLU A 126 -16.49 -5.74 -5.50
N ASP A 127 -17.18 -5.37 -4.42
CA ASP A 127 -16.59 -4.69 -3.27
C ASP A 127 -15.72 -5.62 -2.40
N LYS A 128 -16.04 -6.91 -2.36
CA LYS A 128 -15.42 -7.89 -1.45
C LYS A 128 -14.49 -8.87 -2.15
N PHE A 129 -14.65 -9.07 -3.45
CA PHE A 129 -13.87 -10.05 -4.19
C PHE A 129 -12.37 -9.74 -4.15
N PHE A 130 -12.01 -8.47 -4.35
CA PHE A 130 -10.63 -8.00 -4.22
C PHE A 130 -10.40 -7.27 -2.91
N THR A 131 -9.30 -7.60 -2.25
CA THR A 131 -8.84 -6.86 -1.08
C THR A 131 -8.32 -5.48 -1.51
N SER A 132 -8.31 -4.49 -0.61
CA SER A 132 -7.74 -3.17 -0.93
C SER A 132 -6.28 -3.28 -1.42
N GLN A 133 -5.50 -4.20 -0.86
CA GLN A 133 -4.12 -4.44 -1.27
C GLN A 133 -4.02 -5.01 -2.68
N GLU A 134 -4.86 -6.00 -3.00
CA GLU A 134 -4.90 -6.61 -4.35
C GLU A 134 -5.34 -5.59 -5.39
N ARG A 135 -6.41 -4.82 -5.11
CA ARG A 135 -6.86 -3.74 -6.00
C ARG A 135 -5.73 -2.78 -6.31
N GLN A 136 -5.04 -2.28 -5.29
CA GLN A 136 -3.90 -1.37 -5.46
C GLN A 136 -2.74 -2.01 -6.25
N SER A 137 -2.47 -3.30 -6.03
CA SER A 137 -1.47 -4.05 -6.79
C SER A 137 -1.85 -4.16 -8.27
N ILE A 138 -3.12 -4.46 -8.55
CA ILE A 138 -3.68 -4.55 -9.91
C ILE A 138 -3.64 -3.19 -10.61
N VAL A 139 -4.18 -2.14 -9.97
CA VAL A 139 -4.16 -0.78 -10.52
C VAL A 139 -2.73 -0.33 -10.81
N ARG A 140 -1.79 -0.60 -9.89
CA ARG A 140 -0.38 -0.28 -10.11
C ARG A 140 0.17 -1.02 -11.33
N HIS A 141 -0.04 -2.33 -11.44
CA HIS A 141 0.42 -3.10 -12.58
C HIS A 141 -0.14 -2.56 -13.90
N LEU A 142 -1.45 -2.28 -13.95
CA LEU A 142 -2.12 -1.73 -15.12
C LEU A 142 -1.55 -0.36 -15.50
N LEU A 143 -1.41 0.56 -14.54
CA LEU A 143 -0.86 1.90 -14.78
C LEU A 143 0.56 1.88 -15.34
N PHE A 144 1.43 1.02 -14.79
CA PHE A 144 2.80 0.90 -15.26
C PHE A 144 2.91 0.15 -16.60
N SER A 145 1.89 -0.65 -16.94
CA SER A 145 1.77 -1.33 -18.23
C SER A 145 1.22 -0.45 -19.36
N ILE A 146 0.73 0.76 -19.07
CA ILE A 146 0.28 1.71 -20.10
C ILE A 146 1.48 2.15 -20.94
N ARG A 147 1.42 1.84 -22.24
CA ARG A 147 2.47 2.17 -23.21
C ARG A 147 2.03 3.25 -24.17
N ILE A 148 2.98 4.07 -24.59
CA ILE A 148 2.76 5.19 -25.50
C ILE A 148 2.69 4.69 -26.95
N ILE A 149 1.63 5.06 -27.66
CA ILE A 149 1.39 4.64 -29.05
C ILE A 149 2.13 5.56 -30.05
N HIS A 150 2.15 6.87 -29.79
CA HIS A 150 2.71 7.87 -30.70
C HIS A 150 3.88 8.63 -30.08
N LYS A 151 4.80 9.12 -30.92
CA LYS A 151 5.89 9.97 -30.43
C LYS A 151 5.32 11.32 -29.99
N HIS A 152 5.62 11.71 -28.76
CA HIS A 152 5.24 13.01 -28.21
C HIS A 152 6.47 13.72 -27.67
N GLU A 153 6.47 15.04 -27.73
CA GLU A 153 7.50 15.88 -27.14
C GLU A 153 6.85 16.96 -26.29
N ILE A 154 7.22 16.99 -25.00
CA ILE A 154 6.64 17.92 -24.03
C ILE A 154 7.74 18.47 -23.18
N ASN A 155 7.81 19.80 -23.09
CA ASN A 155 8.81 20.51 -22.30
C ASN A 155 10.25 20.04 -22.63
N GLY A 156 10.52 19.81 -23.93
CA GLY A 156 11.79 19.26 -24.43
C GLY A 156 12.07 17.79 -24.10
N ILE A 157 11.10 17.08 -23.49
CA ILE A 157 11.20 15.66 -23.16
C ILE A 157 10.52 14.84 -24.26
N LYS A 158 11.32 13.99 -24.91
CA LYS A 158 10.85 13.07 -25.95
C LYS A 158 10.36 11.76 -25.33
N PHE A 159 9.12 11.42 -25.66
CA PHE A 159 8.49 10.13 -25.38
C PHE A 159 8.59 9.25 -26.63
N LYS A 160 9.21 8.08 -26.50
CA LYS A 160 9.31 7.11 -27.59
C LYS A 160 8.08 6.19 -27.57
N VAL A 161 7.77 5.62 -28.73
CA VAL A 161 6.76 4.58 -28.88
C VAL A 161 7.14 3.37 -28.01
N ASP A 162 6.14 2.69 -27.46
CA ASP A 162 6.23 1.48 -26.64
C ASP A 162 6.89 1.67 -25.25
N GLN A 163 7.15 2.92 -24.84
CA GLN A 163 7.61 3.22 -23.48
C GLN A 163 6.43 3.36 -22.52
N SER A 164 6.64 2.94 -21.26
CA SER A 164 5.64 3.14 -20.19
C SER A 164 5.49 4.63 -19.87
N LEU A 165 4.26 5.15 -19.97
CA LEU A 165 3.95 6.56 -19.75
C LEU A 165 4.32 7.00 -18.31
N ILE A 166 3.89 6.20 -17.34
CA ILE A 166 4.07 6.51 -15.91
C ILE A 166 5.54 6.38 -15.51
N GLN A 167 6.21 5.29 -15.90
CA GLN A 167 7.62 5.09 -15.57
C GLN A 167 8.48 6.21 -16.14
N ARG A 168 8.22 6.60 -17.40
CA ARG A 168 8.93 7.68 -18.06
C ARG A 168 8.68 9.03 -17.39
N GLY A 169 7.44 9.29 -16.99
CA GLY A 169 7.06 10.49 -16.25
C GLY A 169 7.76 10.61 -14.90
N LEU A 170 7.93 9.49 -14.19
CA LEU A 170 8.67 9.42 -12.93
C LEU A 170 10.18 9.68 -13.13
N GLU A 171 10.80 9.02 -14.10
CA GLU A 171 12.22 9.21 -14.43
C GLU A 171 12.56 10.66 -14.77
N LYS A 172 11.66 11.32 -15.51
CA LYS A 172 11.83 12.71 -15.93
C LYS A 172 11.33 13.72 -14.92
N LYS A 173 10.92 13.28 -13.73
CA LYS A 173 10.38 14.11 -12.65
C LYS A 173 9.19 14.97 -13.10
N LEU A 174 8.44 14.52 -14.10
CA LEU A 174 7.14 15.08 -14.46
C LEU A 174 6.05 14.55 -13.51
N ILE A 175 6.22 13.32 -13.01
CA ILE A 175 5.40 12.76 -11.95
C ILE A 175 6.29 12.66 -10.72
N ARG A 176 5.76 13.02 -9.55
CA ARG A 176 6.50 12.97 -8.29
C ARG A 176 6.51 11.55 -7.75
N GLN A 177 5.33 10.95 -7.61
CA GLN A 177 5.14 9.62 -7.05
C GLN A 177 3.73 9.10 -7.33
N VAL A 178 3.59 7.78 -7.27
CA VAL A 178 2.34 7.02 -7.35
C VAL A 178 2.19 6.26 -6.03
N LEU A 179 1.19 6.62 -5.24
CA LEU A 179 0.96 6.12 -3.88
C LEU A 179 -0.36 5.34 -3.79
N PRO A 180 -0.40 4.18 -3.11
CA PRO A 180 -1.67 3.57 -2.74
C PRO A 180 -2.42 4.44 -1.72
N LEU A 181 -3.75 4.48 -1.84
CA LEU A 181 -4.62 5.20 -0.90
C LEU A 181 -5.10 4.27 0.22
N HIS A 182 -4.95 4.71 1.46
CA HIS A 182 -5.40 3.94 2.62
C HIS A 182 -6.93 3.96 2.74
N ASN A 183 -7.55 2.78 2.85
CA ASN A 183 -8.91 2.68 3.36
C ASN A 183 -8.89 2.95 4.88
N LYS A 184 -9.57 4.02 5.30
CA LYS A 184 -9.60 4.48 6.69
C LYS A 184 -10.36 3.53 7.61
N GLU A 185 -11.41 2.88 7.09
CA GLU A 185 -12.30 2.01 7.88
C GLU A 185 -11.57 0.73 8.31
N ILE A 186 -10.92 0.06 7.35
CA ILE A 186 -10.12 -1.13 7.63
C ILE A 186 -8.94 -0.78 8.55
N LEU A 187 -8.31 0.38 8.34
CA LEU A 187 -7.19 0.82 9.17
C LEU A 187 -7.63 1.12 10.61
N SER A 188 -8.80 1.74 10.82
CA SER A 188 -9.36 1.93 12.16
C SER A 188 -9.66 0.58 12.84
N HIS A 189 -10.25 -0.36 12.10
CA HIS A 189 -10.54 -1.69 12.62
C HIS A 189 -9.25 -2.43 13.04
N LEU A 190 -8.23 -2.44 12.17
CA LEU A 190 -6.92 -3.00 12.48
C LEU A 190 -6.29 -2.32 13.70
N ARG A 191 -6.37 -1.00 13.82
CA ARG A 191 -5.83 -0.27 14.97
C ARG A 191 -6.49 -0.70 16.28
N GLU A 192 -7.80 -0.88 16.29
CA GLU A 192 -8.57 -1.30 17.48
C GLU A 192 -8.34 -2.77 17.85
N THR A 193 -8.24 -3.66 16.85
CA THR A 193 -8.08 -5.09 17.08
C THR A 193 -6.63 -5.46 17.41
N TRP A 194 -5.66 -4.87 16.71
CA TRP A 194 -4.24 -5.25 16.79
C TRP A 194 -3.41 -4.35 17.72
N VAL A 195 -3.53 -3.03 17.63
CA VAL A 195 -2.60 -2.07 18.27
C VAL A 195 -3.07 -1.64 19.66
N TRP A 196 -4.33 -1.89 20.00
CA TRP A 196 -4.89 -1.41 21.26
C TRP A 196 -4.32 -2.17 22.48
N PRO A 197 -3.81 -1.45 23.50
CA PRO A 197 -2.86 -2.00 24.48
C PRO A 197 -3.41 -3.16 25.32
N ARG A 198 -4.72 -3.23 25.58
CA ARG A 198 -5.28 -4.40 26.31
C ARG A 198 -5.31 -5.68 25.50
N LYS A 199 -5.38 -5.60 24.16
CA LYS A 199 -5.41 -6.77 23.26
C LYS A 199 -4.02 -7.22 22.82
N CYS A 200 -3.04 -6.31 22.77
CA CYS A 200 -1.67 -6.63 22.35
C CYS A 200 -0.98 -7.72 23.19
N PHE A 201 -1.23 -7.76 24.50
CA PHE A 201 -0.53 -8.68 25.40
C PHE A 201 -1.20 -10.05 25.56
N PHE A 202 -2.51 -10.14 25.34
CA PHE A 202 -3.30 -11.35 25.63
C PHE A 202 -3.88 -12.01 24.39
N THR A 203 -3.92 -11.32 23.25
CA THR A 203 -4.53 -11.83 22.01
C THR A 203 -3.47 -12.18 20.98
N ARG A 204 -3.70 -13.25 20.22
CA ARG A 204 -2.86 -13.57 19.05
C ARG A 204 -2.96 -12.43 18.02
N GLN A 205 -1.83 -12.08 17.40
CA GLN A 205 -1.81 -11.05 16.35
C GLN A 205 -2.68 -11.49 15.16
N PRO A 206 -3.55 -10.63 14.61
CA PRO A 206 -4.38 -10.94 13.46
C PRO A 206 -3.55 -10.88 12.16
N ILE A 207 -2.75 -11.91 11.93
CA ILE A 207 -1.80 -11.94 10.79
C ILE A 207 -2.54 -11.91 9.44
N GLU A 208 -3.71 -12.54 9.37
CA GLU A 208 -4.49 -12.60 8.13
C GLU A 208 -5.04 -11.23 7.74
N ASP A 209 -5.59 -10.47 8.69
CA ASP A 209 -6.07 -9.10 8.43
C ASP A 209 -4.92 -8.17 8.02
N ILE A 210 -3.74 -8.34 8.63
CA ILE A 210 -2.51 -7.62 8.26
C ILE A 210 -2.09 -8.01 6.83
N ARG A 211 -2.17 -9.31 6.47
CA ARG A 211 -1.86 -9.81 5.12
C ARG A 211 -2.82 -9.23 4.09
N GLN A 212 -4.11 -9.19 4.41
CA GLN A 212 -5.15 -8.71 3.51
C GLN A 212 -5.03 -7.20 3.22
N TYR A 213 -4.58 -6.41 4.21
CA TYR A 213 -4.47 -4.95 4.08
C TYR A 213 -3.08 -4.47 3.62
N PHE A 214 -1.99 -5.00 4.19
CA PHE A 214 -0.62 -4.55 3.90
C PHE A 214 0.12 -5.47 2.92
N GLY A 215 -0.40 -6.67 2.68
CA GLY A 215 0.20 -7.67 1.81
C GLY A 215 1.12 -8.65 2.53
N VAL A 216 1.51 -9.69 1.79
CA VAL A 216 2.25 -10.85 2.33
C VAL A 216 3.60 -10.45 2.94
N LYS A 217 4.33 -9.52 2.34
CA LYS A 217 5.67 -9.12 2.83
C LYS A 217 5.63 -8.53 4.23
N ILE A 218 4.66 -7.64 4.48
CA ILE A 218 4.51 -6.98 5.79
C ILE A 218 3.93 -7.97 6.82
N ALA A 219 2.97 -8.79 6.42
CA ALA A 219 2.43 -9.83 7.29
C ALA A 219 3.48 -10.86 7.71
N LEU A 220 4.36 -11.28 6.78
CA LEU A 220 5.46 -12.21 7.08
C LEU A 220 6.45 -11.59 8.07
N TYR A 221 6.76 -10.30 7.94
CA TYR A 221 7.59 -9.58 8.90
C TYR A 221 7.01 -9.64 10.32
N PHE A 222 5.72 -9.34 10.48
CA PHE A 222 5.06 -9.42 11.79
C PHE A 222 4.94 -10.86 12.31
N CYS A 223 4.67 -11.82 11.44
CA CYS A 223 4.67 -13.25 11.77
C CYS A 223 6.03 -13.69 12.32
N TRP A 224 7.12 -13.29 11.63
CA TRP A 224 8.49 -13.57 12.05
C TRP A 224 8.82 -12.95 13.41
N ILE A 225 8.44 -11.68 13.63
CA ILE A 225 8.65 -11.03 14.93
C ILE A 225 7.87 -11.74 16.03
N SER A 226 6.61 -12.13 15.78
CA SER A 226 5.82 -12.88 16.76
C SER A 226 6.46 -14.22 17.11
N PHE A 227 7.01 -14.92 16.11
CA PHE A 227 7.76 -16.15 16.31
C PHE A 227 9.05 -15.92 17.12
N TYR A 228 9.85 -14.93 16.73
CA TYR A 228 11.12 -14.61 17.38
C TYR A 228 10.95 -14.20 18.84
N THR A 229 9.96 -13.34 19.14
CA THR A 229 9.66 -12.94 20.53
C THR A 229 9.27 -14.13 21.39
N LYS A 230 8.50 -15.08 20.86
CA LYS A 230 8.15 -16.33 21.57
C LYS A 230 9.37 -17.23 21.76
N ALA A 231 10.23 -17.33 20.75
CA ALA A 231 11.47 -18.11 20.83
C ALA A 231 12.42 -17.54 21.90
N LEU A 232 12.45 -16.21 22.07
CA LEU A 232 13.24 -15.54 23.12
C LEU A 232 12.69 -15.74 24.54
N CYS A 233 11.42 -16.11 24.72
CA CYS A 233 10.87 -16.36 26.06
C CYS A 233 11.61 -17.50 26.79
N LEU A 234 12.04 -18.56 26.09
CA LEU A 234 12.78 -19.68 26.68
C LEU A 234 14.17 -19.27 27.23
N PRO A 235 15.07 -18.67 26.44
CA PRO A 235 16.36 -18.21 26.95
C PRO A 235 16.21 -17.08 27.97
N ALA A 236 15.19 -16.22 27.84
CA ALA A 236 14.91 -15.20 28.85
C ALA A 236 14.53 -15.82 30.19
N LEU A 237 13.63 -16.83 30.20
CA LEU A 237 13.26 -17.55 31.42
C LEU A 237 14.47 -18.27 32.04
N TYR A 238 15.27 -18.94 31.22
CA TYR A 238 16.49 -19.60 31.66
C TYR A 238 17.51 -18.62 32.25
N GLY A 239 17.71 -17.48 31.61
CA GLY A 239 18.57 -16.41 32.10
C GLY A 239 18.10 -15.83 33.43
N ILE A 240 16.78 -15.64 33.60
CA ILE A 240 16.19 -15.21 34.87
C ILE A 240 16.43 -16.25 35.97
N ILE A 241 16.26 -17.54 35.67
CA ILE A 241 16.50 -18.64 36.62
C ILE A 241 17.97 -18.63 37.08
N ILE A 242 18.92 -18.55 36.15
CA ILE A 242 20.35 -18.47 36.48
C ILE A 242 20.65 -17.22 37.32
N TRP A 243 20.09 -16.07 36.94
CA TRP A 243 20.32 -14.81 37.66
C TRP A 243 19.88 -14.92 39.13
N PHE A 244 18.73 -15.53 39.41
CA PHE A 244 18.27 -15.75 40.79
C PHE A 244 19.16 -16.72 41.60
N TYR A 245 19.64 -17.80 40.98
CA TYR A 245 20.51 -18.78 41.67
C TYR A 245 21.92 -18.23 41.91
N THR A 246 22.52 -17.59 40.90
CA THR A 246 23.88 -17.04 40.99
C THR A 246 23.92 -15.77 41.84
N GLY A 247 22.92 -14.90 41.73
CA GLY A 247 22.83 -13.68 42.55
C GLY A 247 22.78 -13.97 44.05
N ARG A 248 21.98 -14.97 44.48
CA ARG A 248 21.95 -15.42 45.88
C ARG A 248 23.30 -15.97 46.36
N ASN A 249 24.03 -16.68 45.50
CA ASN A 249 25.34 -17.22 45.85
C ASN A 249 26.41 -16.11 45.94
N GLN A 250 26.32 -15.07 45.10
CA GLN A 250 27.21 -13.91 45.15
C GLN A 250 27.03 -13.09 46.42
N ASP A 251 25.79 -12.90 46.90
CA ASP A 251 25.53 -12.22 48.18
C ASP A 251 26.17 -12.98 49.36
N CYS A 252 26.11 -14.32 49.33
CA CYS A 252 26.69 -15.16 50.38
C CYS A 252 28.23 -15.16 50.35
N LEU A 253 28.83 -15.18 49.15
CA LEU A 253 30.29 -15.09 48.97
C LEU A 253 30.84 -13.72 49.32
N LEU A 254 30.15 -12.64 48.94
CA LEU A 254 30.53 -11.28 49.32
C LEU A 254 30.45 -11.08 50.84
N ASN A 255 29.40 -11.59 51.48
CA ASN A 255 29.28 -11.53 52.94
C ASN A 255 30.34 -12.38 53.67
N PHE A 256 30.70 -13.55 53.12
CA PHE A 256 31.75 -14.40 53.67
C PHE A 256 33.14 -13.76 53.52
N VAL A 257 33.49 -13.28 52.31
CA VAL A 257 34.77 -12.60 52.05
C VAL A 257 34.86 -11.27 52.82
N ALA A 258 33.77 -10.52 52.93
CA ALA A 258 33.76 -9.30 53.74
C ALA A 258 33.98 -9.60 55.22
N LYS A 259 33.42 -10.71 55.74
CA LYS A 259 33.65 -11.13 57.12
C LYS A 259 35.09 -11.59 57.35
N ASP A 260 35.64 -12.41 56.46
CA ASP A 260 37.05 -12.82 56.53
C ASP A 260 38.02 -11.62 56.48
N LEU A 261 37.71 -10.59 55.70
CA LEU A 261 38.53 -9.37 55.64
C LEU A 261 38.45 -8.53 56.91
N LEU A 262 37.28 -8.48 57.56
CA LEU A 262 37.13 -7.76 58.83
C LEU A 262 37.84 -8.50 59.97
N ASP A 263 37.67 -9.82 60.06
CA ASP A 263 38.33 -10.65 61.07
C ASP A 263 39.87 -10.59 60.95
N ASN A 264 40.42 -10.55 59.71
CA ASN A 264 41.87 -10.37 59.47
C ASN A 264 42.40 -8.95 59.77
N VAL A 265 41.55 -7.93 59.75
CA VAL A 265 41.93 -6.55 60.11
C VAL A 265 41.96 -6.40 61.62
N ASP A 266 41.03 -7.02 62.33
CA ASP A 266 41.00 -7.00 63.80
C ASP A 266 42.21 -7.74 64.40
N GLU A 267 42.61 -8.89 63.85
CA GLU A 267 43.83 -9.60 64.30
C GLU A 267 45.12 -8.79 64.13
N LYS A 268 45.19 -7.88 63.14
CA LYS A 268 46.38 -7.02 62.92
C LYS A 268 46.42 -5.80 63.84
N ASN A 269 45.31 -5.43 64.46
CA ASN A 269 45.21 -4.27 65.35
C ASN A 269 45.36 -4.63 66.84
N GLU A 270 45.45 -5.92 67.18
CA GLU A 270 45.66 -6.43 68.55
C GLU A 270 47.15 -6.65 68.93
N TYR A 271 48.10 -6.24 68.09
CA TYR A 271 49.55 -6.27 68.37
C TYR A 271 50.18 -4.89 68.49
#